data_AF-A0A7L4QUY3-F1
#
_entry.id   AF-A0A7L4QUY3-F1
#
_cell.length_a   1.000
_cell.length_b   1.000
_cell.length_c   1.000
_cell.angle_alpha   90.00
_cell.angle_beta   90.00
_cell.angle_gamma   90.00
#
_symmetry.space_group_name_H-M   'P 1'
#
loop_
_entity.id
_entity.type
_entity.pdbx_description
1 polymer ?
#
loop_
_entity_poly.entity_id
_entity_poly.type
_entity_poly.pdbx_seq_one_letter_code
_entity_poly.pdbx_strand_id
1 'polypeptide(L)'
;MAIDTRAYKNKLRSKQARISLVPLIDVIFTILIFLMVTSSFQAVSDSAGGKPDVSDTSGTSEYYLIPMSGLNTVTVNGVDMSSYIRNSAIAVHTNVIDQGEITIKPKEGLITIITPEGMSPEEAVSTQQ
;
A
#
# COMPACT_ATOMS: atom_id res chain seq x y z
N MET A 1 13.42 -67.35 -16.41
CA MET A 1 12.97 -66.80 -15.12
C MET A 1 11.81 -65.87 -15.41
N ALA A 2 10.57 -66.27 -15.07
CA ALA A 2 9.38 -65.48 -15.37
C ALA A 2 9.11 -64.51 -14.21
N ILE A 3 9.00 -63.21 -14.50
CA ILE A 3 8.65 -62.20 -13.50
C ILE A 3 7.19 -62.37 -13.10
N ASP A 4 6.95 -62.58 -11.81
CA ASP A 4 5.60 -62.66 -11.24
C ASP A 4 5.03 -61.24 -11.05
N THR A 5 4.27 -60.80 -12.06
CA THR A 5 3.64 -59.48 -12.09
C THR A 5 2.48 -59.34 -11.10
N ARG A 6 1.94 -60.44 -10.57
CA ARG A 6 0.82 -60.41 -9.60
C ARG A 6 1.30 -59.99 -8.22
N ALA A 7 2.46 -60.51 -7.79
CA ALA A 7 3.10 -60.12 -6.54
C ALA A 7 3.48 -58.63 -6.53
N TYR A 8 3.97 -58.11 -7.66
CA TYR A 8 4.32 -56.70 -7.82
C TYR A 8 3.10 -55.77 -7.75
N LYS A 9 1.98 -56.15 -8.39
CA LYS A 9 0.73 -55.36 -8.37
C LYS A 9 0.13 -55.26 -6.97
N ASN A 10 0.19 -56.33 -6.18
CA ASN A 10 -0.33 -56.32 -4.81
C ASN A 10 0.52 -55.46 -3.86
N LYS A 11 1.83 -55.36 -4.09
CA LYS A 11 2.74 -54.50 -3.33
C LYS A 11 2.53 -53.00 -3.59
N LEU A 12 1.99 -52.63 -4.76
CA LEU A 12 1.64 -51.25 -5.10
C LEU A 12 0.28 -50.85 -4.50
N ARG A 13 -0.69 -51.77 -4.44
CA ARG A 13 -2.01 -51.52 -3.83
C ARG A 13 -1.95 -51.30 -2.32
N SER A 14 -1.04 -51.97 -1.61
CA SER A 14 -0.82 -51.74 -0.18
C SER A 14 -0.11 -50.42 0.11
N LYS A 15 0.41 -49.75 -0.92
CA LYS A 15 1.09 -48.45 -0.84
C LYS A 15 0.15 -47.28 -1.15
N GLN A 16 -1.17 -47.48 -1.07
CA GLN A 16 -2.11 -46.36 -1.05
C GLN A 16 -1.86 -45.54 0.21
N ALA A 17 -1.18 -44.40 0.04
CA ALA A 17 -0.92 -43.45 1.11
C ALA A 17 -2.28 -42.96 1.65
N ARG A 18 -2.64 -43.43 2.84
CA ARG A 18 -3.78 -42.90 3.58
C ARG A 18 -3.36 -41.55 4.14
N ILE A 19 -3.71 -40.47 3.45
CA ILE A 19 -3.45 -39.11 3.90
C ILE A 19 -4.45 -38.82 5.03
N SER A 20 -3.95 -38.40 6.19
CA SER A 20 -4.79 -37.90 7.27
C SER A 20 -5.34 -36.53 6.88
N LEU A 21 -6.66 -36.44 6.69
CA LEU A 21 -7.33 -35.18 6.30
C LEU A 21 -7.38 -34.16 7.44
N VAL A 22 -7.42 -34.60 8.71
CA VAL A 22 -7.56 -33.72 9.88
C VAL A 22 -6.38 -32.73 9.99
N PRO A 23 -5.10 -33.16 9.95
CA PRO A 23 -3.96 -32.23 9.97
C PRO A 23 -3.88 -31.38 8.70
N LEU A 24 -4.28 -31.92 7.55
CA LEU A 24 -4.22 -31.22 6.27
C LEU A 24 -5.18 -30.03 6.23
N ILE A 25 -6.40 -30.22 6.71
CA ILE A 25 -7.42 -29.17 6.76
C ILE A 25 -6.98 -28.05 7.72
N ASP A 26 -6.35 -28.39 8.85
CA ASP A 26 -5.85 -27.40 9.82
C ASP A 26 -4.75 -26.50 9.21
N VAL A 27 -3.83 -27.09 8.44
CA VAL A 27 -2.80 -26.33 7.71
C VAL A 27 -3.40 -25.44 6.63
N ILE A 28 -4.40 -25.90 5.89
CA ILE A 28 -5.08 -25.08 4.88
C ILE A 28 -5.83 -23.92 5.55
N PHE A 29 -6.52 -24.19 6.66
CA PHE A 29 -7.30 -23.19 7.38
C PHE A 29 -6.43 -22.09 7.99
N THR A 30 -5.31 -22.46 8.59
CA THR A 30 -4.32 -21.50 9.12
C THR A 30 -3.73 -20.60 8.02
N ILE A 31 -3.42 -21.16 6.84
CA ILE A 31 -2.98 -20.36 5.68
C ILE A 31 -4.08 -19.42 5.19
N LEU A 32 -5.33 -19.88 5.12
CA LEU A 32 -6.47 -19.05 4.67
C LEU A 32 -6.73 -17.88 5.61
N ILE A 33 -6.70 -18.10 6.92
CA ILE A 33 -6.83 -17.01 7.91
C ILE A 33 -5.66 -16.03 7.76
N PHE A 34 -4.43 -16.54 7.64
CA PHE A 34 -3.26 -15.69 7.46
C PHE A 34 -3.38 -14.83 6.20
N LEU A 35 -3.78 -15.42 5.08
CA LEU A 35 -4.01 -14.69 3.83
C LEU A 35 -5.16 -13.69 3.96
N MET A 36 -6.25 -14.03 4.63
CA MET A 36 -7.37 -13.12 4.83
C MET A 36 -6.94 -11.91 5.68
N VAL A 37 -6.29 -12.14 6.81
CA VAL A 37 -5.79 -11.09 7.70
C VAL A 37 -4.76 -10.21 6.97
N THR A 38 -3.80 -10.81 6.27
CA THR A 38 -2.78 -10.06 5.52
C THR A 38 -3.33 -9.36 4.27
N SER A 39 -4.39 -9.89 3.64
CA SER A 39 -5.06 -9.24 2.51
C SER A 39 -5.78 -7.96 2.92
N SER A 40 -6.34 -7.90 4.13
CA SER A 40 -6.94 -6.67 4.67
C SER A 40 -5.91 -5.54 4.84
N PHE A 41 -4.62 -5.86 5.01
CA PHE A 41 -3.55 -4.86 5.01
C PHE A 41 -3.12 -4.43 3.59
N GLN A 42 -3.43 -5.20 2.54
CA GLN A 42 -3.12 -4.83 1.15
C GLN A 42 -4.27 -4.10 0.43
N ALA A 43 -5.46 -4.02 1.03
CA ALA A 43 -6.63 -3.36 0.46
C ALA A 43 -6.52 -1.80 0.41
N VAL A 44 -5.35 -1.23 0.73
CA VAL A 44 -5.08 0.23 0.74
C VAL A 44 -4.36 0.70 -0.54
N SER A 45 -4.43 -0.05 -1.64
CA SER A 45 -3.66 0.27 -2.86
C SER A 45 -4.42 0.18 -4.17
N ASP A 46 -5.76 0.20 -4.14
CA ASP A 46 -6.54 0.32 -5.38
C ASP A 46 -7.70 1.32 -5.26
N SER A 47 -7.36 2.54 -4.84
CA SER A 47 -8.23 3.72 -4.95
C SER A 47 -7.87 4.46 -6.24
N ALA A 48 -8.43 3.98 -7.36
CA ALA A 48 -8.50 4.72 -8.61
C ALA A 48 -9.33 6.01 -8.40
N GLY A 49 -8.66 7.11 -8.07
CA GLY A 49 -9.36 8.39 -7.89
C GLY A 49 -8.56 9.48 -7.22
N GLY A 50 -7.48 9.95 -7.87
CA GLY A 50 -6.97 11.34 -7.77
C GLY A 50 -6.51 11.91 -6.41
N LYS A 51 -6.73 11.22 -5.29
CA LYS A 51 -6.26 11.63 -3.96
C LYS A 51 -5.44 10.49 -3.35
N PRO A 52 -4.24 10.77 -2.82
CA PRO A 52 -3.43 9.76 -2.14
C PRO A 52 -4.19 9.17 -0.95
N ASP A 53 -4.13 7.84 -0.83
CA ASP A 53 -4.74 7.07 0.26
C ASP A 53 -4.00 7.41 1.58
N VAL A 54 -4.75 7.95 2.53
CA VAL A 54 -4.24 8.54 3.78
C VAL A 54 -4.10 7.41 4.80
N SER A 55 -2.88 7.01 5.12
CA SER A 55 -2.64 6.03 6.18
C SER A 55 -2.90 6.69 7.54
N ASP A 56 -4.03 6.32 8.15
CA ASP A 56 -4.43 6.70 9.50
C ASP A 56 -3.31 6.39 10.51
N THR A 57 -2.63 7.45 10.96
CA THR A 57 -1.89 7.44 12.23
C THR A 57 -2.55 8.46 13.13
N SER A 58 -3.33 7.95 14.08
CA SER A 58 -4.01 8.71 15.12
C SER A 58 -3.03 9.62 15.87
N GLY A 59 -3.05 10.88 15.50
CA GLY A 59 -2.42 12.01 16.17
C GLY A 59 -3.05 13.27 15.60
N THR A 60 -3.20 14.32 16.39
CA THR A 60 -3.70 15.64 15.96
C THR A 60 -2.68 16.34 15.06
N SER A 61 -2.20 15.65 14.02
CA SER A 61 -1.21 16.18 13.11
C SER A 61 -1.92 17.08 12.13
N GLU A 62 -1.68 18.38 12.24
CA GLU A 62 -2.17 19.39 11.29
C GLU A 62 -1.58 19.17 9.88
N TYR A 63 -0.58 18.29 9.74
CA TYR A 63 0.12 17.98 8.50
C TYR A 63 0.16 16.47 8.23
N TYR A 64 -0.10 16.09 6.98
CA TYR A 64 -0.02 14.72 6.47
C TYR A 64 1.13 14.56 5.49
N LEU A 65 1.85 13.43 5.58
CA LEU A 65 2.95 13.11 4.67
C LEU A 65 2.41 12.54 3.35
N ILE A 66 2.71 13.23 2.25
CA ILE A 66 2.44 12.78 0.89
C ILE A 66 3.74 12.24 0.28
N PRO A 67 3.79 10.96 -0.16
CA PRO A 67 4.97 10.39 -0.78
C PRO A 67 5.21 10.98 -2.18
N MET A 68 6.45 11.34 -2.44
CA MET A 68 6.92 11.95 -3.68
C MET A 68 7.54 10.89 -4.61
N SER A 69 6.74 9.91 -5.03
CA SER A 69 7.19 8.77 -5.87
C SER A 69 7.66 9.22 -7.27
N GLY A 70 8.89 9.72 -7.37
CA GLY A 70 9.46 10.26 -8.61
C GLY A 70 9.03 11.70 -8.92
N LEU A 71 8.39 12.37 -7.95
CA LEU A 71 7.98 13.76 -8.03
C LEU A 71 9.08 14.59 -7.36
N ASN A 72 9.70 15.52 -8.09
CA ASN A 72 10.84 16.29 -7.58
C ASN A 72 10.48 17.76 -7.34
N THR A 73 9.38 18.22 -7.93
CA THR A 73 8.97 19.61 -7.87
C THR A 73 7.62 19.74 -7.17
N VAL A 74 7.51 20.66 -6.22
CA VAL A 74 6.25 21.03 -5.57
C VAL A 74 6.02 22.51 -5.76
N THR A 75 4.83 22.86 -6.23
CA THR A 75 4.38 24.25 -6.37
C THR A 75 3.15 24.46 -5.51
N VAL A 76 3.13 25.52 -4.71
CA VAL A 76 1.98 25.91 -3.89
C VAL A 76 1.53 27.30 -4.34
N ASN A 77 0.31 27.43 -4.86
CA ASN A 77 -0.21 28.67 -5.46
C ASN A 77 0.76 29.31 -6.49
N GLY A 78 1.51 28.48 -7.22
CA GLY A 78 2.52 28.93 -8.19
C GLY A 78 3.90 29.26 -7.61
N VAL A 79 4.10 29.17 -6.29
CA VAL A 79 5.40 29.35 -5.64
C VAL A 79 6.10 27.99 -5.49
N ASP A 80 7.38 27.91 -5.85
CA ASP A 80 8.17 26.70 -5.69
C ASP A 80 8.45 26.41 -4.20
N MET A 81 7.99 25.25 -3.75
CA MET A 81 8.16 24.72 -2.39
C MET A 81 8.92 23.39 -2.37
N SER A 82 9.64 23.07 -3.43
CA SER A 82 10.42 21.83 -3.54
C SER A 82 11.50 21.69 -2.45
N SER A 83 11.91 22.80 -1.84
CA SER A 83 12.84 22.83 -0.70
C SER A 83 12.28 22.17 0.57
N TYR A 84 10.95 22.00 0.66
CA TYR A 84 10.26 21.37 1.79
C TYR A 84 10.20 19.84 1.67
N ILE A 85 10.63 19.27 0.55
CA ILE A 85 10.69 17.82 0.35
C ILE A 85 11.78 17.22 1.26
N ARG A 86 11.43 16.22 2.06
CA ARG A 86 12.34 15.48 2.95
C ARG A 86 12.03 13.99 2.87
N ASN A 87 13.07 13.16 2.83
CA ASN A 87 12.92 11.69 2.79
C ASN A 87 11.96 11.20 1.69
N SER A 88 11.97 11.85 0.52
CA SER A 88 11.05 11.54 -0.59
C SER A 88 9.56 11.68 -0.23
N ALA A 89 9.23 12.55 0.71
CA ALA A 89 7.87 12.92 1.08
C ALA A 89 7.78 14.43 1.34
N ILE A 90 6.56 14.96 1.34
CA ILE A 90 6.27 16.33 1.75
C ILE A 90 5.11 16.33 2.73
N ALA A 91 5.21 17.09 3.82
CA ALA A 91 4.11 17.25 4.75
C ALA A 91 3.18 18.36 4.26
N VAL A 92 1.89 18.06 4.07
CA VAL A 92 0.86 18.96 3.56
C VAL A 92 -0.22 19.16 4.62
N HIS A 93 -0.65 20.40 4.81
CA HIS A 93 -1.64 20.74 5.83
C HIS A 93 -3.01 20.08 5.55
N THR A 94 -3.70 19.61 6.59
CA THR A 94 -5.04 18.98 6.52
C THR A 94 -6.06 19.82 5.73
N ASN A 95 -6.18 21.12 6.05
CA ASN A 95 -7.07 22.05 5.37
C ASN A 95 -6.85 22.11 3.83
N VAL A 96 -5.63 21.89 3.36
CA VAL A 96 -5.33 21.84 1.91
C VAL A 96 -5.86 20.55 1.29
N ILE A 97 -5.85 19.44 2.03
CA ILE A 97 -6.41 18.15 1.59
C ILE A 97 -7.94 18.20 1.55
N ASP A 98 -8.54 18.86 2.54
CA ASP A 98 -9.99 18.95 2.71
C ASP A 98 -10.62 19.99 1.78
N GLN A 99 -10.04 21.19 1.70
CA GLN A 99 -10.64 22.37 1.05
C GLN A 99 -9.80 22.92 -0.10
N GLY A 100 -8.55 22.49 -0.24
CA GLY A 100 -7.68 22.85 -1.35
C GLY A 100 -7.79 21.90 -2.54
N GLU A 101 -6.89 22.09 -3.50
CA GLU A 101 -6.76 21.23 -4.68
C GLU A 101 -5.32 20.74 -4.81
N ILE A 102 -5.13 19.44 -5.01
CA ILE A 102 -3.81 18.82 -5.23
C ILE A 102 -3.84 18.14 -6.59
N THR A 103 -3.05 18.66 -7.52
CA THR A 103 -2.85 18.09 -8.85
C THR A 103 -1.48 17.44 -8.92
N ILE A 104 -1.45 16.14 -9.18
CA ILE A 104 -0.22 15.37 -9.37
C ILE A 104 0.00 15.17 -10.86
N LYS A 105 1.17 15.56 -11.37
CA LYS A 105 1.61 15.34 -12.75
C LYS A 105 2.85 14.44 -12.78
N PRO A 106 2.66 13.10 -12.76
CA PRO A 106 3.77 12.15 -12.69
C PRO A 106 4.73 12.23 -13.89
N LYS A 107 4.21 12.52 -15.09
CA LYS A 107 5.01 12.64 -16.31
C LYS A 107 5.97 13.83 -16.28
N GLU A 108 5.63 14.88 -15.55
CA GLU A 108 6.43 16.11 -15.41
C GLU A 108 7.23 16.11 -14.10
N GLY A 109 7.03 15.13 -13.22
CA GLY A 109 7.68 15.10 -11.90
C GLY A 109 7.21 16.23 -10.98
N LEU A 110 6.00 16.75 -11.18
CA LEU A 110 5.48 17.98 -10.55
C LEU A 110 4.22 17.70 -9.73
N ILE A 111 4.13 18.31 -8.55
CA ILE A 111 2.89 18.49 -7.80
C ILE A 111 2.54 19.97 -7.79
N THR A 112 1.27 20.26 -8.05
CA THR A 112 0.69 21.59 -7.89
C THR A 112 -0.37 21.53 -6.80
N ILE A 113 -0.20 22.37 -5.79
CA ILE A 113 -1.07 22.50 -4.63
C ILE A 113 -1.71 23.88 -4.70
N ILE A 114 -3.03 23.94 -4.58
CA ILE A 114 -3.81 25.16 -4.46
C ILE A 114 -4.40 25.18 -3.05
N THR A 115 -4.05 26.20 -2.28
CA THR A 115 -4.52 26.36 -0.90
C THR A 115 -5.93 26.94 -0.86
N PRO A 116 -6.70 26.69 0.21
CA PRO A 116 -7.96 27.39 0.45
C PRO A 116 -7.72 28.88 0.75
N GLU A 117 -8.79 29.68 0.69
CA GLU A 117 -8.73 31.12 0.95
C GLU A 117 -8.20 31.42 2.36
N GLY A 118 -7.23 32.34 2.46
CA GLY A 118 -6.65 32.78 3.73
C GLY A 118 -5.45 31.98 4.23
N MET A 119 -5.05 30.89 3.55
CA MET A 119 -3.86 30.11 3.90
C MET A 119 -2.64 30.54 3.06
N SER A 120 -1.48 30.67 3.71
CA SER A 120 -0.23 31.01 3.02
C SER A 120 0.45 29.77 2.40
N PRO A 121 1.24 29.92 1.34
CA PRO A 121 1.99 28.80 0.75
C PRO A 121 2.94 28.09 1.72
N GLU A 122 3.50 28.81 2.69
CA GLU A 122 4.44 28.30 3.70
C GLU A 122 3.75 27.54 4.83
N GLU A 123 2.47 27.84 5.07
CA GLU A 123 1.61 27.14 6.03
C GLU A 123 1.00 25.87 5.43
N ALA A 124 0.84 25.85 4.11
CA ALA A 124 0.31 24.71 3.39
C ALA A 124 1.26 23.49 3.39
N VAL A 125 2.56 23.71 3.54
CA VAL A 125 3.58 22.66 3.51
C VAL A 125 4.59 22.82 4.64
N SER A 126 5.04 21.71 5.20
CA SER A 126 5.99 21.72 6.33
C SER A 126 7.13 20.73 6.13
N THR A 127 8.25 21.01 6.81
CA THR A 127 9.41 20.11 6.87
C THR A 127 9.39 19.20 8.10
N GLN A 128 8.20 18.96 8.71
CA GLN A 128 8.06 18.15 9.93
C GLN A 128 8.84 16.82 9.77
N GLN A 129 9.67 16.55 10.78
CA GLN A 129 10.79 15.60 10.78
C GLN A 129 10.34 14.14 10.88
#